data_AF-A0A1V6FSY6-F1
#
_entry.id   AF-A0A1V6FSY6-F1
#
_cell.length_a   1.000
_cell.length_b   1.000
_cell.length_c   1.000
_cell.angle_alpha   90.00
_cell.angle_beta   90.00
_cell.angle_gamma   90.00
#
_symmetry.space_group_name_H-M   'P 1'
#
loop_
_entity.id
_entity.type
_entity.pdbx_description
1 polymer ?
#
loop_
_entity_poly.entity_id
_entity_poly.type
_entity_poly.pdbx_seq_one_letter_code
_entity_poly.pdbx_strand_id
1 'polypeptide(L)'
;MAATYSDNEISALIAEKKPLPANWRSRIELRNKRGHKEREIEVTGEAGNVFRVILRQSNFNPLDFSVILMLNPPETNQLFRLRRYNGKSHEHTNRIEGNSFYDFHIHQATERYQPLGGREDAFAEPSEAFTDFHSAVRCMFRECGFHVPDNHGPTLFGEFDL
;
A
#
# COMPACT_ATOMS: atom_id res chain seq x y z
N MET A 1 2.92 19.14 -13.52
CA MET A 1 1.52 18.65 -13.58
C MET A 1 1.44 17.37 -12.78
N ALA A 2 0.28 17.02 -12.23
CA ALA A 2 0.12 15.71 -11.59
C ALA A 2 0.26 14.62 -12.66
N ALA A 3 0.99 13.54 -12.36
CA ALA A 3 1.10 12.42 -13.27
C ALA A 3 -0.26 11.71 -13.39
N THR A 4 -0.62 11.34 -14.62
CA THR A 4 -1.85 10.59 -14.89
C THR A 4 -1.53 9.29 -15.62
N TYR A 5 -2.25 8.23 -15.28
CA TYR A 5 -2.02 6.88 -15.82
C TYR A 5 -3.35 6.24 -16.20
N SER A 6 -3.35 5.50 -17.29
CA SER A 6 -4.45 4.60 -17.66
C SER A 6 -4.56 3.42 -16.69
N ASP A 7 -5.71 2.74 -16.67
CA ASP A 7 -5.90 1.55 -15.83
C ASP A 7 -4.90 0.44 -16.18
N ASN A 8 -4.49 0.35 -17.45
CA ASN A 8 -3.46 -0.60 -17.91
C ASN A 8 -2.07 -0.26 -17.36
N GLU A 9 -1.69 1.01 -17.38
CA GLU A 9 -0.40 1.47 -16.80
C GLU A 9 -0.39 1.26 -15.29
N ILE A 10 -1.47 1.59 -14.59
CA ILE A 10 -1.61 1.36 -13.15
C ILE A 10 -1.45 -0.13 -12.84
N SER A 11 -2.13 -1.00 -13.61
CA SER A 11 -2.04 -2.45 -13.43
C SER A 11 -0.62 -2.96 -13.67
N ALA A 12 0.07 -2.46 -14.69
CA ALA A 12 1.47 -2.80 -14.96
C ALA A 12 2.41 -2.34 -13.84
N LEU A 13 2.24 -1.14 -13.30
CA LEU A 13 3.02 -0.61 -12.17
C LEU A 13 2.79 -1.40 -10.88
N ILE A 14 1.55 -1.82 -10.61
CA ILE A 14 1.24 -2.70 -9.48
C ILE A 14 1.91 -4.06 -9.66
N ALA A 15 1.85 -4.64 -10.86
CA ALA A 15 2.41 -5.96 -11.16
C ALA A 15 3.94 -5.97 -11.33
N GLU A 16 4.57 -4.80 -11.51
CA GLU A 16 6.02 -4.70 -11.66
C GLU A 16 6.75 -5.41 -10.52
N LYS A 17 7.76 -6.20 -10.85
CA LYS A 17 8.58 -6.91 -9.87
C LYS A 17 9.39 -5.93 -9.02
N LYS A 18 9.24 -6.03 -7.70
CA LYS A 18 9.83 -5.17 -6.67
C LYS A 18 10.68 -6.02 -5.73
N PRO A 19 11.97 -6.27 -6.04
CA PRO A 19 12.83 -7.06 -5.18
C PRO A 19 13.07 -6.32 -3.86
N LEU A 20 12.72 -6.96 -2.74
CA LEU A 20 13.01 -6.41 -1.43
C LEU A 20 14.50 -6.62 -1.07
N PRO A 21 15.13 -5.67 -0.38
CA PRO A 21 16.51 -5.83 0.07
C PRO A 21 16.61 -6.94 1.13
N ALA A 22 17.77 -7.60 1.26
CA ALA A 22 17.99 -8.67 2.24
C ALA A 22 17.64 -8.26 3.70
N ASN A 23 17.75 -6.98 4.03
CA ASN A 23 17.40 -6.44 5.35
C ASN A 23 15.98 -5.85 5.42
N TRP A 24 15.03 -6.27 4.58
CA TRP A 24 13.69 -5.68 4.51
C TRP A 24 12.90 -5.75 5.83
N ARG A 25 13.09 -6.79 6.66
CA ARG A 25 12.40 -6.93 7.95
C ARG A 25 12.65 -5.75 8.89
N SER A 26 13.92 -5.38 9.09
CA SER A 26 14.24 -4.19 9.90
C SER A 26 13.84 -2.89 9.22
N ARG A 27 13.50 -2.92 7.92
CA ARG A 27 12.95 -1.77 7.20
C ARG A 27 11.44 -1.62 7.34
N ILE A 28 10.68 -2.66 7.72
CA ILE A 28 9.23 -2.58 7.93
C ILE A 28 8.82 -2.36 9.40
N GLU A 29 9.76 -2.42 10.34
CA GLU A 29 9.50 -2.14 11.76
C GLU A 29 9.00 -0.71 11.96
N LEU A 30 7.78 -0.59 12.49
CA LEU A 30 7.13 0.69 12.73
C LEU A 30 7.82 1.45 13.88
N ARG A 31 7.97 2.77 13.71
CA ARG A 31 8.52 3.66 14.75
C ARG A 31 7.45 4.61 15.27
N ASN A 32 7.46 4.87 16.58
CA ASN A 32 6.54 5.82 17.19
C ASN A 32 6.70 7.22 16.59
N LYS A 33 5.57 7.80 16.16
CA LYS A 33 5.45 9.16 15.62
C LYS A 33 4.11 9.73 16.03
N ARG A 34 4.10 10.60 17.06
CA ARG A 34 2.94 11.41 17.50
C ARG A 34 1.56 10.70 17.37
N GLY A 35 1.27 9.77 18.27
CA GLY A 35 -0.03 9.10 18.36
C GLY A 35 -0.27 7.94 17.37
N HIS A 36 0.69 7.68 16.47
CA HIS A 36 0.72 6.50 15.62
C HIS A 36 2.14 5.94 15.53
N LYS A 37 2.29 4.77 14.92
CA LYS A 37 3.56 4.24 14.46
C LYS A 37 3.61 4.30 12.94
N GLU A 38 4.77 4.67 12.39
CA GLU A 38 4.96 4.83 10.95
C GLU A 38 6.32 4.32 10.49
N ARG A 39 6.36 3.87 9.23
CA ARG A 39 7.59 3.54 8.52
C ARG A 39 7.41 3.78 7.03
N GLU A 40 8.46 4.27 6.38
CA GLU A 40 8.53 4.41 4.92
C GLU A 40 9.69 3.58 4.38
N ILE A 41 9.47 2.94 3.23
CA ILE A 41 10.48 2.14 2.52
C ILE A 41 10.45 2.53 1.06
N GLU A 42 11.61 2.84 0.52
CA GLU A 42 11.79 3.02 -0.92
C GLU A 42 12.28 1.71 -1.55
N VAL A 43 11.70 1.34 -2.69
CA VAL A 43 12.03 0.12 -3.44
C VAL A 43 12.08 0.47 -4.91
N THR A 44 13.20 0.17 -5.57
CA THR A 44 13.31 0.26 -7.02
C THR A 44 12.82 -1.04 -7.64
N GLY A 45 11.84 -0.97 -8.53
CA GLY A 45 11.38 -2.12 -9.29
C GLY A 45 12.31 -2.47 -10.44
N GLU A 46 12.12 -3.65 -11.03
CA GLU A 46 12.97 -4.16 -12.11
C GLU A 46 12.90 -3.33 -13.40
N ALA A 47 11.82 -2.58 -13.63
CA ALA A 47 11.72 -1.66 -14.76
C ALA A 47 12.37 -0.29 -14.47
N GLY A 48 12.97 -0.12 -13.28
CA GLY A 48 13.62 1.12 -12.85
C GLY A 48 12.67 2.12 -12.18
N ASN A 49 11.38 1.80 -12.06
CA ASN A 49 10.44 2.65 -11.35
C ASN A 49 10.76 2.68 -9.84
N VAL A 50 10.64 3.86 -9.24
CA VAL A 50 10.88 4.03 -7.81
C VAL A 50 9.56 4.01 -7.08
N PHE A 51 9.39 3.04 -6.20
CA PHE A 51 8.20 2.88 -5.38
C PHE A 51 8.47 3.28 -3.94
N ARG A 52 7.42 3.72 -3.26
CA ARG A 52 7.43 3.95 -1.82
C ARG A 52 6.32 3.16 -1.17
N VAL A 53 6.67 2.39 -0.14
CA VAL A 53 5.73 1.74 0.76
C VAL A 53 5.63 2.57 2.03
N ILE A 54 4.41 2.97 2.40
CA ILE A 54 4.15 3.62 3.68
C ILE A 54 3.32 2.69 4.55
N LEU A 55 3.82 2.42 5.74
CA LEU A 55 3.19 1.62 6.76
C LEU A 55 2.81 2.51 7.93
N ARG A 56 1.52 2.55 8.29
CA ARG A 56 1.01 3.36 9.41
C ARG A 56 0.02 2.56 10.23
N GLN A 57 0.13 2.61 11.55
CA GLN A 57 -0.88 2.09 12.47
C GLN A 57 -1.06 3.04 13.66
N SER A 58 -2.30 3.33 14.04
CA SER A 58 -2.63 4.12 15.23
C SER A 58 -2.15 3.43 16.51
N ASN A 59 -1.68 4.22 17.48
CA ASN A 59 -1.34 3.69 18.81
C ASN A 59 -2.58 3.44 19.68
N PHE A 60 -3.75 3.96 19.28
CA PHE A 60 -4.98 3.92 20.08
C PHE A 60 -6.02 2.97 19.52
N ASN A 61 -6.10 2.85 18.20
CA ASN A 61 -7.02 1.94 17.52
C ASN A 61 -6.22 1.01 16.59
N PRO A 62 -5.99 -0.26 16.95
CA PRO A 62 -5.28 -1.21 16.09
C PRO A 62 -5.93 -1.44 14.73
N LEU A 63 -7.23 -1.18 14.60
CA LEU A 63 -7.98 -1.24 13.32
C LEU A 63 -7.81 0.02 12.48
N ASP A 64 -7.21 1.09 13.00
CA ASP A 64 -6.82 2.26 12.22
C ASP A 64 -5.39 2.10 11.72
N PHE A 65 -5.26 1.47 10.55
CA PHE A 65 -4.00 1.33 9.84
C PHE A 65 -4.17 1.57 8.34
N SER A 66 -3.04 1.88 7.69
CA SER A 66 -2.93 1.95 6.25
C SER A 66 -1.59 1.41 5.77
N VAL A 67 -1.61 0.52 4.78
CA VAL A 67 -0.44 0.01 4.06
C VAL A 67 -0.55 0.52 2.63
N ILE A 68 0.34 1.41 2.20
CA ILE A 68 0.20 2.18 0.97
C ILE A 68 1.37 1.91 0.03
N LEU A 69 1.07 1.54 -1.21
CA LEU A 69 2.03 1.48 -2.31
C LEU A 69 1.87 2.73 -3.16
N MET A 70 2.98 3.44 -3.35
CA MET A 70 3.04 4.63 -4.19
C MET A 70 4.14 4.49 -5.23
N LEU A 71 3.92 5.10 -6.39
CA LEU A 71 4.94 5.40 -7.37
C LEU A 71 5.53 6.78 -7.06
N ASN A 72 6.83 6.94 -7.29
CA ASN A 72 7.51 8.21 -7.42
C ASN A 72 7.74 8.48 -8.91
N PRO A 73 6.81 9.16 -9.61
CA PRO A 73 6.95 9.36 -11.04
C PRO A 73 8.18 10.22 -11.34
N PRO A 74 8.85 9.98 -12.48
CA PRO A 74 9.98 10.80 -12.89
C PRO A 74 9.52 12.26 -13.08
N GLU A 75 10.45 13.19 -12.85
CA GLU A 75 10.28 14.63 -13.14
C GLU A 75 9.17 15.34 -12.32
N THR A 76 8.66 14.70 -11.27
CA THR A 76 7.73 15.30 -10.31
C THR A 76 8.11 14.96 -8.88
N ASN A 77 7.78 15.85 -7.95
CA ASN A 77 7.88 15.59 -6.51
C ASN A 77 6.56 15.07 -5.92
N GLN A 78 5.53 14.86 -6.76
CA GLN A 78 4.23 14.37 -6.33
C GLN A 78 4.19 12.85 -6.43
N LEU A 79 4.02 12.21 -5.27
CA LEU A 79 3.82 10.77 -5.18
C LEU A 79 2.44 10.40 -5.72
N PHE A 80 2.37 9.30 -6.45
CA PHE A 80 1.13 8.76 -7.03
C PHE A 80 0.76 7.47 -6.29
N ARG A 81 -0.36 7.44 -5.56
CA ARG A 81 -0.80 6.21 -4.87
C ARG A 81 -1.32 5.22 -5.89
N LEU A 82 -0.81 3.99 -5.83
CA LEU A 82 -1.28 2.90 -6.68
C LEU A 82 -2.33 2.05 -5.97
N ARG A 83 -2.06 1.70 -4.71
CA ARG A 83 -2.91 0.79 -3.92
C ARG A 83 -2.75 1.07 -2.43
N ARG A 84 -3.83 0.94 -1.66
CA ARG A 84 -3.81 1.12 -0.21
C ARG A 84 -4.71 0.11 0.50
N TYR A 85 -4.18 -0.61 1.47
CA TYR A 85 -4.91 -1.58 2.29
C TYR A 85 -5.20 -0.92 3.63
N ASN A 86 -6.49 -0.76 3.94
CA ASN A 86 -6.95 -0.02 5.10
C ASN A 86 -7.64 -0.93 6.10
N GLY A 87 -7.41 -0.63 7.38
CA GLY A 87 -8.14 -1.26 8.47
C GLY A 87 -9.59 -0.79 8.57
N LYS A 88 -10.39 -1.55 9.32
CA LYS A 88 -11.81 -1.27 9.60
C LYS A 88 -11.97 -0.17 10.66
N SER A 89 -11.65 1.07 10.29
CA SER A 89 -11.70 2.22 11.22
C SER A 89 -12.68 3.34 10.84
N HIS A 90 -13.19 3.33 9.61
CA HIS A 90 -14.06 4.38 9.09
C HIS A 90 -14.95 3.86 7.95
N GLU A 91 -16.03 4.60 7.69
CA GLU A 91 -16.84 4.41 6.48
C GLU A 91 -16.12 5.01 5.27
N HIS A 92 -16.17 4.29 4.15
CA HIS A 92 -15.69 4.76 2.85
C HIS A 92 -16.85 4.89 1.88
N THR A 93 -16.80 5.90 1.00
CA THR A 93 -17.76 6.11 -0.08
C THR A 93 -17.04 6.24 -1.40
N ASN A 94 -17.36 5.37 -2.35
CA ASN A 94 -16.93 5.49 -3.74
C ASN A 94 -17.80 6.54 -4.43
N ARG A 95 -17.27 7.75 -4.63
CA ARG A 95 -18.07 8.89 -5.12
C ARG A 95 -18.67 8.69 -6.51
N ILE A 96 -17.98 7.97 -7.40
CA ILE A 96 -18.50 7.71 -8.75
C ILE A 96 -19.60 6.66 -8.71
N GLU A 97 -19.43 5.61 -7.88
CA GLU A 97 -20.39 4.51 -7.75
C GLU A 97 -21.60 4.87 -6.88
N GLY A 98 -21.43 5.79 -5.93
CA GLY A 98 -22.42 6.18 -4.95
C GLY A 98 -22.63 5.15 -3.82
N ASN A 99 -21.83 4.09 -3.73
CA ASN A 99 -21.93 3.10 -2.66
C ASN A 99 -20.99 3.42 -1.48
N SER A 100 -21.44 3.06 -0.27
CA SER A 100 -20.68 3.21 0.98
C SER A 100 -20.55 1.87 1.71
N PHE A 101 -19.49 1.73 2.51
CA PHE A 101 -19.27 0.55 3.35
C PHE A 101 -18.36 0.86 4.56
N TYR A 102 -18.51 0.07 5.62
CA TYR A 102 -17.66 0.09 6.82
C TYR A 102 -17.00 -1.28 7.00
N ASP A 103 -15.85 -1.48 6.39
CA ASP A 103 -15.09 -2.73 6.52
C ASP A 103 -13.58 -2.53 6.31
N PHE A 104 -12.80 -3.61 6.45
CA PHE A 104 -11.48 -3.69 5.85
C PHE A 104 -11.62 -3.52 4.34
N HIS A 105 -10.76 -2.71 3.72
CA HIS A 105 -10.92 -2.39 2.31
C HIS A 105 -9.61 -2.07 1.62
N ILE A 106 -9.60 -2.28 0.31
CA ILE A 106 -8.47 -2.02 -0.57
C ILE A 106 -8.86 -0.88 -1.49
N HIS A 107 -8.15 0.23 -1.36
CA HIS A 107 -8.14 1.31 -2.32
C HIS A 107 -7.25 0.97 -3.51
N GLN A 108 -7.68 1.38 -4.70
CA GLN A 108 -6.91 1.24 -5.92
C GLN A 108 -7.02 2.51 -6.78
N ALA A 109 -5.89 2.92 -7.36
CA ALA A 109 -5.89 3.95 -8.37
C ALA A 109 -6.68 3.52 -9.60
N THR A 110 -7.46 4.43 -10.16
CA THR A 110 -8.16 4.18 -11.42
C THR A 110 -8.06 5.40 -12.33
N GLU A 111 -8.10 5.17 -13.63
CA GLU A 111 -8.09 6.21 -14.67
C GLU A 111 -9.23 7.21 -14.46
N ARG A 112 -10.44 6.70 -14.20
CA ARG A 112 -11.67 7.48 -14.05
C ARG A 112 -11.73 8.39 -12.81
N TYR A 113 -10.97 8.09 -11.75
CA TYR A 113 -10.97 8.91 -10.53
C TYR A 113 -9.95 10.06 -10.57
N GLN A 114 -8.90 9.96 -11.39
CA GLN A 114 -7.85 10.98 -11.52
C GLN A 114 -8.34 12.38 -11.96
N PRO A 115 -9.25 12.54 -12.95
CA PRO A 115 -9.69 13.87 -13.39
C PRO A 115 -10.59 14.59 -12.38
N LEU A 116 -11.06 13.93 -11.31
CA LEU A 116 -11.94 14.54 -10.31
C LEU A 116 -11.22 15.50 -9.35
N GLY A 117 -9.90 15.66 -9.48
CA GLY A 117 -9.09 16.51 -8.59
C GLY A 117 -8.99 15.99 -7.16
N GLY A 118 -9.47 14.77 -6.90
CA GLY A 118 -9.34 14.05 -5.64
C GLY A 118 -8.04 13.23 -5.56
N ARG A 119 -8.01 12.26 -4.65
CA ARG A 119 -6.94 11.26 -4.62
C ARG A 119 -7.15 10.25 -5.75
N GLU A 120 -6.07 9.92 -6.43
CA GLU A 120 -6.00 8.89 -7.47
C GLU A 120 -6.56 7.53 -7.00
N ASP A 121 -6.32 7.16 -5.73
CA ASP A 121 -6.77 5.91 -5.08
C ASP A 121 -8.12 6.01 -4.35
N ALA A 122 -9.01 6.91 -4.80
CA ALA A 122 -10.29 7.12 -4.13
C ALA A 122 -11.32 6.00 -4.33
N PHE A 123 -11.16 5.14 -5.34
CA PHE A 123 -11.95 3.91 -5.46
C PHE A 123 -11.46 2.85 -4.47
N ALA A 124 -12.39 2.15 -3.80
CA ALA A 124 -12.07 1.03 -2.93
C ALA A 124 -13.14 -0.06 -2.91
N GLU A 125 -12.72 -1.25 -2.53
CA GLU A 125 -13.59 -2.41 -2.36
C GLU A 125 -13.37 -3.05 -0.97
N PRO A 126 -14.45 -3.50 -0.28
CA PRO A 126 -14.32 -4.31 0.92
C PRO A 126 -13.46 -5.56 0.67
N SER A 127 -12.73 -6.02 1.68
CA SER A 127 -11.85 -7.18 1.57
C SER A 127 -11.84 -8.02 2.83
N GLU A 128 -11.92 -9.34 2.66
CA GLU A 128 -11.73 -10.33 3.72
C GLU A 128 -10.29 -10.90 3.72
N ALA A 129 -9.42 -10.43 2.82
CA ALA A 129 -8.09 -10.99 2.63
C ALA A 129 -7.10 -10.69 3.78
N PHE A 130 -7.48 -9.78 4.68
CA PHE A 130 -6.72 -9.39 5.86
C PHE A 130 -7.65 -8.84 6.94
N THR A 131 -7.24 -8.98 8.20
CA THR A 131 -8.02 -8.53 9.38
C THR A 131 -7.19 -7.72 10.36
N ASP A 132 -5.90 -7.54 10.07
CA ASP A 132 -4.96 -6.79 10.88
C ASP A 132 -3.86 -6.15 10.01
N PHE A 133 -3.03 -5.32 10.64
CA PHE A 133 -1.93 -4.63 9.96
C PHE A 133 -0.92 -5.59 9.31
N HIS A 134 -0.55 -6.68 9.99
CA HIS A 134 0.49 -7.59 9.50
C HIS A 134 -0.01 -8.40 8.29
N SER A 135 -1.22 -8.93 8.36
CA SER A 135 -1.89 -9.59 7.24
C SER A 135 -2.11 -8.65 6.06
N ALA A 136 -2.38 -7.36 6.29
CA ALA A 136 -2.45 -6.36 5.22
C ALA A 136 -1.10 -6.13 4.53
N VAL A 137 0.01 -6.06 5.29
CA VAL A 137 1.38 -5.98 4.72
C VAL A 137 1.67 -7.21 3.86
N ARG A 138 1.36 -8.41 4.36
CA ARG A 138 1.55 -9.65 3.60
C ARG A 138 0.71 -9.68 2.33
N CYS A 139 -0.54 -9.27 2.43
CA CYS A 139 -1.48 -9.17 1.31
C CYS A 139 -0.93 -8.23 0.22
N MET A 140 -0.46 -7.03 0.59
CA MET A 140 0.19 -6.12 -0.34
C MET A 140 1.40 -6.75 -1.02
N PHE A 141 2.30 -7.40 -0.26
CA PHE A 141 3.52 -7.95 -0.84
C PHE A 141 3.22 -9.03 -1.87
N ARG A 142 2.28 -9.93 -1.55
CA ARG A 142 1.82 -10.98 -2.46
C ARG A 142 1.17 -10.43 -3.73
N GLU A 143 0.37 -9.37 -3.62
CA GLU A 143 -0.45 -8.87 -4.73
C GLU A 143 0.24 -7.79 -5.59
N CYS A 144 1.26 -7.12 -5.06
CA CYS A 144 1.88 -5.96 -5.70
C CYS A 144 3.30 -6.24 -6.23
N GLY A 145 3.59 -7.49 -6.60
CA GLY A 145 4.84 -7.88 -7.23
C GLY A 145 6.08 -7.79 -6.33
N PHE A 146 5.94 -7.83 -5.00
CA PHE A 146 7.11 -7.84 -4.13
C PHE A 146 7.72 -9.24 -4.05
N HIS A 147 9.05 -9.30 -4.14
CA HIS A 147 9.79 -10.55 -3.99
C HIS A 147 10.66 -10.49 -2.74
N VAL A 148 10.35 -11.37 -1.79
CA VAL A 148 11.12 -11.57 -0.57
C VAL A 148 12.32 -12.47 -0.89
N PRO A 149 13.55 -12.13 -0.44
CA PRO A 149 14.71 -13.00 -0.65
C PRO A 149 14.58 -14.35 0.08
N ASP A 150 14.99 -15.44 -0.57
CA ASP A 150 14.87 -16.83 -0.06
C ASP A 150 15.66 -17.13 1.23
N ASN A 151 16.61 -16.28 1.60
CA ASN A 151 17.59 -16.53 2.68
C ASN A 151 17.08 -16.19 4.09
N HIS A 152 15.90 -16.69 4.44
CA HIS A 152 15.32 -16.42 5.75
C HIS A 152 14.85 -17.71 6.42
N GLY A 153 15.69 -18.24 7.32
CA GLY A 153 15.29 -19.27 8.28
C GLY A 153 14.16 -18.77 9.20
N PRO A 154 13.46 -19.70 9.87
CA PRO A 154 12.29 -19.38 10.69
C PRO A 154 12.64 -18.36 11.77
N THR A 155 11.85 -17.30 11.89
CA THR A 155 11.94 -16.37 13.02
C THR A 155 11.27 -16.97 14.25
N LEU A 156 11.87 -16.79 15.44
CA LEU A 156 11.28 -17.23 16.72
C LEU A 156 9.94 -16.54 17.06
N PHE A 157 9.59 -15.46 16.35
CA PHE A 157 8.34 -14.72 16.47
C PHE A 157 7.84 -14.37 15.07
N GLY A 158 6.99 -15.25 14.49
CA GLY A 158 6.52 -15.25 13.11
C GLY A 158 5.57 -14.12 12.69
N GLU A 159 5.79 -12.88 13.13
CA GLU A 159 4.89 -11.74 12.82
C GLU A 159 4.84 -11.40 11.31
N PHE A 160 5.85 -11.84 10.54
CA PHE A 160 5.95 -11.62 9.10
C PHE A 160 6.49 -12.86 8.35
N ASP A 161 6.12 -14.07 8.79
CA ASP A 161 6.35 -15.25 7.96
C ASP A 161 5.52 -15.09 6.67
N LEU A 162 6.22 -14.94 5.56
CA LEU A 162 5.72 -14.67 4.21
C LEU A 162 5.95 -15.88 3.33
#